data_AF-A0A7V9UYN2-F1
#
_entry.id   AF-A0A7V9UYN2-F1
#
_cell.length_a   1.000
_cell.length_b   1.000
_cell.length_c   1.000
_cell.angle_alpha   90.00
_cell.angle_beta   90.00
_cell.angle_gamma   90.00
#
_symmetry.space_group_name_H-M   'P 1'
#
loop_
_entity.id
_entity.type
_entity.pdbx_description
1 polymer ?
#
loop_
_entity_poly.entity_id
_entity_poly.type
_entity_poly.pdbx_seq_one_letter_code
_entity_poly.pdbx_strand_id
1 'polypeptide(L)'
;MSWKDCSKPVILVFALASMVALVPSAVAQEITPPPPSVGTNVPASYFGPFPSQIDRKLVGPVQLLRSGTLDIRKSTIEIPLYLGHMDDGRNVWYILTDTSDKDNAEALGLNHSGKLHYSNVGRATRSARLNRWAGLVFETGTVDFSPDRKLVPGRGANAFPPRVATPGSIGDADYTPLVRIENAGGHVYNAPVVAFDKTAADIRSCNRRPNYNLVHDRVARICPEGNGGGTVTIKLTGIFSFAKPALYMSTEASDPVVATLDSGTFAPATGELPVGRDDSVFSGIERLFVIANGPTGRLNPQRQGLN
;
A
#
# COMPACT_ATOMS: atom_id res chain seq x y z
N MET A 1 -59.49 -58.67 -40.58
CA MET A 1 -60.32 -57.47 -40.77
C MET A 1 -59.52 -56.30 -40.22
N SER A 2 -59.12 -55.38 -41.10
CA SER A 2 -58.47 -54.09 -40.82
C SER A 2 -59.23 -53.37 -39.68
N TRP A 3 -58.60 -52.57 -38.81
CA TRP A 3 -58.45 -51.13 -39.01
C TRP A 3 -57.32 -50.56 -38.13
N LYS A 4 -56.59 -49.61 -38.71
CA LYS A 4 -55.54 -48.76 -38.15
C LYS A 4 -56.13 -47.79 -37.12
N ASP A 5 -55.39 -47.45 -36.06
CA ASP A 5 -54.88 -46.08 -35.95
C ASP A 5 -53.80 -45.92 -34.87
N CYS A 6 -52.89 -45.01 -35.20
CA CYS A 6 -51.61 -44.77 -34.59
C CYS A 6 -51.70 -43.51 -33.72
N SER A 7 -51.57 -43.63 -32.41
CA SER A 7 -51.45 -42.49 -31.50
C SER A 7 -50.32 -42.72 -30.51
N LYS A 8 -49.20 -42.06 -30.77
CA LYS A 8 -47.99 -42.05 -29.93
C LYS A 8 -48.27 -41.39 -28.58
N PRO A 9 -47.76 -41.91 -27.45
CA PRO A 9 -47.85 -41.23 -26.17
C PRO A 9 -46.90 -40.03 -26.13
N VAL A 10 -47.48 -38.83 -25.98
CA VAL A 10 -46.77 -37.60 -25.65
C VAL A 10 -46.40 -37.68 -24.16
N ILE A 11 -45.12 -37.89 -23.87
CA ILE A 11 -44.56 -37.76 -22.53
C ILE A 11 -44.39 -36.27 -22.27
N LEU A 12 -45.28 -35.70 -21.45
CA LEU A 12 -45.17 -34.34 -20.93
C LEU A 12 -44.10 -34.33 -19.83
N VAL A 13 -42.85 -33.99 -20.19
CA VAL A 13 -41.81 -33.67 -19.21
C VAL A 13 -42.00 -32.19 -18.82
N PHE A 14 -42.46 -31.94 -17.60
CA PHE A 14 -42.38 -30.63 -16.97
C PHE A 14 -40.91 -30.30 -16.71
N ALA A 15 -40.28 -29.58 -17.64
CA ALA A 15 -39.02 -28.91 -17.36
C ALA A 15 -39.31 -27.70 -16.46
N LEU A 16 -38.98 -27.83 -15.17
CA LEU A 16 -38.83 -26.66 -14.29
C LEU A 16 -37.70 -25.81 -14.87
N ALA A 17 -38.05 -24.74 -15.57
CA ALA A 17 -37.09 -23.71 -15.95
C ALA A 17 -36.64 -23.00 -14.67
N SER A 18 -35.48 -23.40 -14.15
CA SER A 18 -34.73 -22.59 -13.19
C SER A 18 -34.44 -21.22 -13.82
N MET A 19 -35.25 -20.23 -13.51
CA MET A 19 -34.83 -18.83 -13.60
C MET A 19 -33.81 -18.59 -12.49
N VAL A 20 -32.57 -19.00 -12.72
CA VAL A 20 -31.44 -18.36 -12.06
C VAL A 20 -31.39 -16.97 -12.68
N ALA A 21 -31.92 -15.98 -11.95
CA ALA A 21 -31.59 -14.61 -12.22
C ALA A 21 -30.05 -14.51 -12.17
N LEU A 22 -29.43 -14.35 -13.34
CA LEU A 22 -28.07 -13.82 -13.41
C LEU A 22 -28.14 -12.44 -12.78
N VAL A 23 -27.88 -12.37 -11.48
CA VAL A 23 -27.33 -11.17 -10.89
C VAL A 23 -26.03 -10.95 -11.66
N PRO A 24 -25.88 -9.85 -12.42
CA PRO A 24 -24.55 -9.48 -12.86
C PRO A 24 -23.81 -9.16 -11.57
N SER A 25 -23.02 -10.11 -11.09
CA SER A 25 -21.94 -9.81 -10.18
C SER A 25 -21.14 -8.74 -10.88
N ALA A 26 -21.30 -7.49 -10.43
CA ALA A 26 -20.33 -6.45 -10.67
C ALA A 26 -19.05 -6.94 -9.98
N VAL A 27 -18.31 -7.80 -10.69
CA VAL A 27 -16.94 -8.12 -10.38
C VAL A 27 -16.27 -6.76 -10.35
N ALA A 28 -15.83 -6.36 -9.15
CA ALA A 28 -14.95 -5.24 -8.98
C ALA A 28 -13.90 -5.35 -10.08
N GLN A 29 -13.88 -4.39 -11.00
CA GLN A 29 -12.90 -4.34 -12.07
C GLN A 29 -11.56 -3.99 -11.41
N GLU A 30 -10.99 -5.01 -10.78
CA GLU A 30 -9.68 -5.03 -10.16
C GLU A 30 -8.71 -4.66 -11.29
N ILE A 31 -8.04 -3.52 -11.12
CA ILE A 31 -7.13 -2.97 -12.12
C ILE A 31 -5.95 -3.93 -12.20
N THR A 32 -6.03 -4.90 -13.09
CA THR A 32 -4.87 -5.68 -13.50
C THR A 32 -3.88 -4.70 -14.13
N PRO A 33 -2.58 -4.81 -13.80
CA PRO A 33 -1.59 -3.97 -14.42
C PRO A 33 -1.71 -4.08 -15.95
N PRO A 34 -1.74 -2.95 -16.67
CA PRO A 34 -1.96 -2.98 -18.10
C PRO A 34 -0.90 -3.85 -18.79
N PRO A 35 -1.26 -4.63 -19.83
CA PRO A 35 -0.29 -5.43 -20.56
C PRO A 35 0.83 -4.54 -21.11
N PRO A 36 2.03 -5.08 -21.36
CA PRO A 36 3.19 -4.31 -21.81
C PRO A 36 2.97 -3.56 -23.13
N SER A 37 1.94 -3.94 -23.91
CA SER A 37 1.54 -3.27 -25.14
C SER A 37 0.71 -1.98 -24.91
N VAL A 38 0.23 -1.70 -23.69
CA VAL A 38 -0.54 -0.48 -23.41
C VAL A 38 0.33 0.75 -23.60
N GLY A 39 -0.17 1.71 -24.38
CA GLY A 39 0.58 2.92 -24.72
C GLY A 39 1.51 2.76 -25.94
N THR A 40 1.48 1.61 -26.63
CA THR A 40 2.37 1.34 -27.78
C THR A 40 1.57 0.82 -28.99
N ASN A 41 2.09 1.05 -30.21
CA ASN A 41 1.57 0.43 -31.44
C ASN A 41 2.10 -1.00 -31.68
N VAL A 42 2.74 -1.59 -30.67
CA VAL A 42 3.37 -2.91 -30.75
C VAL A 42 2.44 -3.94 -30.13
N PRO A 43 2.00 -4.97 -30.87
CA PRO A 43 1.09 -5.98 -30.34
C PRO A 43 1.80 -6.86 -29.31
N ALA A 44 1.06 -7.32 -28.28
CA ALA A 44 1.61 -8.17 -27.21
C ALA A 44 2.30 -9.45 -27.74
N SER A 45 1.89 -9.93 -28.92
CA SER A 45 2.47 -11.08 -29.61
C SER A 45 3.84 -10.85 -30.23
N TYR A 46 4.27 -9.59 -30.39
CA TYR A 46 5.61 -9.23 -30.88
C TYR A 46 6.66 -9.23 -29.75
N PHE A 47 6.22 -9.20 -28.50
CA PHE A 47 7.13 -9.36 -27.37
C PHE A 47 7.58 -10.83 -27.32
N GLY A 48 8.89 -11.07 -27.42
CA GLY A 48 9.47 -12.40 -27.26
C GLY A 48 9.22 -12.98 -25.86
N PRO A 49 9.47 -14.29 -25.65
CA PRO A 49 9.41 -14.88 -24.32
C PRO A 49 10.26 -14.07 -23.34
N PHE A 50 9.74 -13.84 -22.13
CA PHE A 50 10.39 -12.97 -21.15
C PHE A 50 11.82 -13.46 -20.87
N PRO A 51 12.86 -12.63 -21.08
CA PRO A 51 14.25 -13.04 -20.86
C PRO A 51 14.55 -13.44 -19.40
N SER A 52 13.63 -13.18 -18.46
CA SER A 52 13.63 -13.66 -17.07
C SER A 52 13.70 -15.18 -16.89
N GLN A 53 13.37 -15.98 -17.90
CA GLN A 53 13.50 -17.44 -17.80
C GLN A 53 14.98 -17.90 -17.88
N ILE A 54 15.88 -17.01 -18.31
CA ILE A 54 17.30 -17.31 -18.57
C ILE A 54 18.24 -16.47 -17.66
N ASP A 55 17.92 -15.19 -17.40
CA ASP A 55 18.65 -14.34 -16.45
C ASP A 55 17.67 -13.45 -15.65
N ARG A 56 17.68 -13.58 -14.32
CA ARG A 56 16.84 -12.77 -13.41
C ARG A 56 17.14 -11.26 -13.49
N LYS A 57 18.29 -10.86 -14.05
CA LYS A 57 18.66 -9.46 -14.30
C LYS A 57 18.00 -8.87 -15.56
N LEU A 58 17.41 -9.70 -16.42
CA LEU A 58 16.94 -9.32 -17.76
C LEU A 58 15.42 -9.32 -17.90
N VAL A 59 14.68 -8.80 -16.90
CA VAL A 59 13.24 -8.49 -16.95
C VAL A 59 12.30 -9.62 -16.49
N GLY A 60 12.06 -9.67 -15.17
CA GLY A 60 10.89 -10.27 -14.50
C GLY A 60 10.40 -9.35 -13.36
N PRO A 61 9.29 -9.63 -12.66
CA PRO A 61 8.89 -8.82 -11.51
C PRO A 61 9.97 -8.90 -10.43
N VAL A 62 10.70 -7.80 -10.25
CA VAL A 62 11.70 -7.68 -9.18
C VAL A 62 11.02 -7.04 -7.98
N GLN A 63 10.94 -7.77 -6.87
CA GLN A 63 10.53 -7.21 -5.60
C GLN A 63 11.71 -6.46 -4.99
N LEU A 64 11.62 -5.13 -4.91
CA LEU A 64 12.66 -4.27 -4.31
C LEU A 64 12.50 -4.17 -2.79
N LEU A 65 11.26 -4.16 -2.29
CA LEU A 65 10.97 -4.13 -0.87
C LEU A 65 11.28 -5.50 -0.26
N ARG A 66 12.28 -5.58 0.60
CA ARG A 66 12.76 -6.84 1.20
C ARG A 66 11.91 -7.28 2.39
N SER A 67 11.24 -6.34 3.05
CA SER A 67 10.42 -6.55 4.24
C SER A 67 9.09 -7.21 3.88
N GLY A 68 9.09 -8.52 3.59
CA GLY A 68 7.86 -9.31 3.46
C GLY A 68 7.69 -10.07 2.15
N THR A 69 6.50 -10.65 1.98
CA THR A 69 6.15 -11.55 0.86
C THR A 69 5.08 -10.93 -0.04
N LEU A 70 5.39 -10.75 -1.33
CA LEU A 70 4.48 -10.19 -2.32
C LEU A 70 3.47 -11.23 -2.86
N ASP A 71 2.19 -10.90 -2.83
CA ASP A 71 1.14 -11.53 -3.62
C ASP A 71 0.77 -10.59 -4.79
N ILE A 72 1.37 -10.85 -5.95
CA ILE A 72 1.17 -10.05 -7.18
C ILE A 72 -0.30 -10.11 -7.62
N ARG A 73 -0.99 -11.24 -7.45
CA ARG A 73 -2.37 -11.39 -7.92
C ARG A 73 -3.33 -10.52 -7.12
N LYS A 74 -3.08 -10.38 -5.82
CA LYS A 74 -3.88 -9.53 -4.93
C LYS A 74 -3.34 -8.10 -4.82
N SER A 75 -2.20 -7.80 -5.45
CA SER A 75 -1.48 -6.54 -5.28
C SER A 75 -1.28 -6.18 -3.80
N THR A 76 -0.84 -7.17 -3.01
CA THR A 76 -0.60 -6.99 -1.57
C THR A 76 0.76 -7.52 -1.17
N ILE A 77 1.35 -6.95 -0.12
CA ILE A 77 2.54 -7.49 0.54
C ILE A 77 2.21 -7.84 1.99
N GLU A 78 2.61 -9.02 2.45
CA GLU A 78 2.55 -9.40 3.87
C GLU A 78 3.89 -9.12 4.55
N ILE A 79 3.86 -8.29 5.59
CA ILE A 79 5.01 -7.76 6.31
C ILE A 79 4.91 -8.17 7.79
N PRO A 80 6.03 -8.44 8.49
CA PRO A 80 6.02 -8.59 9.94
C PRO A 80 5.41 -7.38 10.64
N LEU A 81 4.58 -7.64 11.65
CA LEU A 81 3.96 -6.63 12.50
C LEU A 81 4.68 -6.61 13.85
N TYR A 82 5.10 -5.42 14.26
CA TYR A 82 5.78 -5.20 15.53
C TYR A 82 4.88 -4.45 16.50
N LEU A 83 5.10 -4.70 17.79
CA LEU A 83 4.46 -3.98 18.89
C LEU A 83 5.53 -3.19 19.65
N GLY A 84 5.33 -1.88 19.68
CA GLY A 84 6.02 -0.95 20.56
C GLY A 84 5.01 -0.19 21.41
N HIS A 85 5.48 0.79 22.17
CA HIS A 85 4.65 1.55 23.09
C HIS A 85 5.06 3.02 23.09
N MET A 86 4.14 3.91 23.42
CA MET A 86 4.49 5.25 23.87
C MET A 86 5.06 5.18 25.30
N ASP A 87 5.75 6.23 25.74
CA ASP A 87 6.22 6.33 27.14
C ASP A 87 5.08 6.22 28.17
N ASP A 88 3.86 6.60 27.80
CA ASP A 88 2.66 6.47 28.64
C ASP A 88 1.98 5.09 28.56
N GLY A 89 2.57 4.14 27.83
CA GLY A 89 2.13 2.75 27.72
C GLY A 89 1.12 2.48 26.61
N ARG A 90 0.64 3.48 25.86
CA ARG A 90 -0.25 3.26 24.71
C ARG A 90 0.45 2.44 23.63
N ASN A 91 -0.25 1.46 23.07
CA ASN A 91 0.32 0.55 22.07
C ASN A 91 0.60 1.25 20.74
N VAL A 92 1.73 0.93 20.13
CA VAL A 92 2.11 1.36 18.78
C VAL A 92 2.35 0.12 17.93
N TRP A 93 1.46 -0.14 16.98
CA TRP A 93 1.62 -1.25 16.03
C TRP A 93 2.24 -0.70 14.76
N TYR A 94 3.41 -1.22 14.37
CA TYR A 94 4.18 -0.67 13.26
C TYR A 94 4.80 -1.77 12.40
N ILE A 95 5.17 -1.38 11.18
CA ILE A 95 5.98 -2.19 10.27
C ILE A 95 7.36 -1.57 10.13
N LEU A 96 8.34 -2.34 9.67
CA LEU A 96 9.67 -1.84 9.33
C LEU A 96 9.95 -2.13 7.85
N THR A 97 10.46 -1.14 7.13
CA THR A 97 10.72 -1.28 5.68
C THR A 97 12.17 -1.03 5.33
N ASP A 98 12.75 0.03 5.91
CA ASP A 98 14.07 0.54 5.58
C ASP A 98 14.84 0.92 6.84
N THR A 99 16.16 0.92 6.75
CA THR A 99 17.04 1.49 7.78
C THR A 99 18.27 2.14 7.16
N SER A 100 18.83 3.13 7.85
CA SER A 100 20.10 3.77 7.49
C SER A 100 21.30 2.84 7.66
N ASP A 101 21.14 1.72 8.37
CA ASP A 101 22.23 0.80 8.68
C ASP A 101 22.23 -0.43 7.79
N LYS A 102 23.35 -0.68 7.11
CA LYS A 102 23.45 -1.75 6.11
C LYS A 102 23.40 -3.13 6.76
N ASP A 103 24.06 -3.31 7.89
CA ASP A 103 24.20 -4.62 8.53
C ASP A 103 22.87 -5.05 9.15
N ASN A 104 22.17 -4.13 9.82
CA ASN A 104 20.81 -4.37 10.30
C ASN A 104 19.83 -4.59 9.15
N ALA A 105 19.94 -3.85 8.04
CA ALA A 105 19.10 -4.09 6.87
C ALA A 105 19.28 -5.52 6.32
N GLU A 106 20.53 -6.00 6.25
CA GLU A 106 20.83 -7.36 5.82
C GLU A 106 20.30 -8.41 6.80
N ALA A 107 20.59 -8.25 8.09
CA ALA A 107 20.22 -9.20 9.13
C ALA A 107 18.69 -9.32 9.34
N LEU A 108 17.96 -8.22 9.19
CA LEU A 108 16.51 -8.15 9.44
C LEU A 108 15.68 -8.28 8.16
N GLY A 109 16.31 -8.38 6.99
CA GLY A 109 15.59 -8.42 5.71
C GLY A 109 14.89 -7.09 5.37
N LEU A 110 15.45 -5.96 5.80
CA LEU A 110 14.97 -4.63 5.45
C LEU A 110 15.75 -4.07 4.25
N ASN A 111 15.26 -2.97 3.70
CA ASN A 111 15.98 -2.19 2.71
C ASN A 111 17.04 -1.33 3.40
N HIS A 112 18.25 -1.30 2.85
CA HIS A 112 19.25 -0.33 3.27
C HIS A 112 19.01 0.97 2.48
N SER A 113 18.81 2.07 3.19
CA SER A 113 18.71 3.41 2.62
C SER A 113 19.66 4.35 3.33
N GLY A 114 20.85 4.54 2.76
CA GLY A 114 21.86 5.46 3.33
C GLY A 114 21.38 6.91 3.44
N LYS A 115 20.38 7.32 2.62
CA LYS A 115 19.78 8.65 2.70
C LYS A 115 19.04 8.89 4.02
N LEU A 116 18.53 7.85 4.68
CA LEU A 116 17.90 7.99 6.01
C LEU A 116 18.86 8.54 7.07
N HIS A 117 20.18 8.46 6.87
CA HIS A 117 21.13 9.10 7.76
C HIS A 117 20.93 10.63 7.84
N TYR A 118 20.48 11.25 6.74
CA TYR A 118 20.32 12.70 6.61
C TYR A 118 18.88 13.17 6.88
N SER A 119 17.96 12.27 7.25
CA SER A 119 16.57 12.63 7.55
C SER A 119 16.36 13.06 9.00
N ASN A 120 17.37 12.89 9.86
CA ASN A 120 17.30 13.23 11.28
C ASN A 120 17.49 14.75 11.50
N VAL A 121 16.54 15.52 11.00
CA VAL A 121 16.50 16.99 11.05
C VAL A 121 15.15 17.47 11.55
N GLY A 122 15.14 18.44 12.47
CA GLY A 122 13.90 18.95 13.07
C GLY A 122 13.03 17.83 13.66
N ARG A 123 11.72 17.87 13.39
CA ARG A 123 10.76 16.82 13.75
C ARG A 123 10.59 15.75 12.67
N ALA A 124 11.33 15.81 11.56
CA ALA A 124 11.19 14.83 10.48
C ALA A 124 11.59 13.40 10.87
N THR A 125 12.33 13.25 11.97
CA THR A 125 12.61 11.96 12.60
C THR A 125 12.29 12.06 14.09
N ARG A 126 11.51 11.13 14.61
CA ARG A 126 11.18 11.04 16.04
C ARG A 126 12.12 10.10 16.77
N SER A 127 12.27 10.28 18.08
CA SER A 127 13.11 9.43 18.92
C SER A 127 12.36 8.23 19.46
N ALA A 128 13.07 7.10 19.54
CA ALA A 128 12.64 5.91 20.26
C ALA A 128 13.81 5.26 20.99
N ARG A 129 13.50 4.43 21.98
CA ARG A 129 14.47 3.62 22.72
C ARG A 129 14.06 2.15 22.69
N LEU A 130 15.04 1.26 22.61
CA LEU A 130 14.81 -0.16 22.89
C LEU A 130 14.66 -0.38 24.39
N ASN A 131 13.59 -1.08 24.77
CA ASN A 131 13.41 -1.55 26.13
C ASN A 131 14.08 -2.92 26.34
N ARG A 132 14.08 -3.39 27.59
CA ARG A 132 14.66 -4.70 27.98
C ARG A 132 14.01 -5.93 27.35
N TRP A 133 12.89 -5.75 26.66
CA TRP A 133 12.13 -6.80 25.97
C TRP A 133 12.26 -6.71 24.44
N ALA A 134 13.23 -5.93 23.95
CA ALA A 134 13.45 -5.68 22.52
C ALA A 134 12.26 -5.04 21.79
N GLY A 135 11.39 -4.34 22.51
CA GLY A 135 10.34 -3.48 21.93
C GLY A 135 10.80 -2.03 21.88
N LEU A 136 10.31 -1.28 20.88
CA LEU A 136 10.50 0.16 20.81
C LEU A 136 9.56 0.90 21.75
N VAL A 137 10.10 1.88 22.46
CA VAL A 137 9.36 2.90 23.20
C VAL A 137 9.54 4.22 22.47
N PHE A 138 8.45 4.74 21.91
CA PHE A 138 8.41 5.99 21.14
C PHE A 138 8.15 7.16 22.08
N GLU A 139 8.90 8.24 21.91
CA GLU A 139 8.75 9.43 22.75
C GLU A 139 7.57 10.30 22.32
N THR A 140 7.36 10.42 21.01
CA THR A 140 6.36 11.32 20.39
C THR A 140 5.75 10.72 19.12
N GLY A 141 4.74 11.39 18.58
CA GLY A 141 4.12 11.02 17.31
C GLY A 141 3.00 9.99 17.48
N THR A 142 1.79 10.47 17.74
CA THR A 142 0.57 9.66 17.77
C THR A 142 -0.15 9.68 16.42
N VAL A 143 -1.00 8.68 16.17
CA VAL A 143 -1.83 8.61 14.95
C VAL A 143 -3.28 8.36 15.31
N ASP A 144 -4.17 9.19 14.78
CA ASP A 144 -5.61 9.00 14.82
C ASP A 144 -6.10 8.32 13.53
N PHE A 145 -6.65 7.12 13.67
CA PHE A 145 -7.25 6.34 12.57
C PHE A 145 -8.78 6.52 12.47
N SER A 146 -9.40 7.31 13.36
CA SER A 146 -10.85 7.53 13.35
C SER A 146 -11.43 8.37 12.19
N PRO A 147 -10.67 9.23 11.48
CA PRO A 147 -11.22 10.02 10.38
C PRO A 147 -11.71 9.19 9.19
N ASP A 148 -12.85 9.59 8.62
CA ASP A 148 -13.29 9.06 7.34
C ASP A 148 -12.52 9.72 6.19
N ARG A 149 -11.82 8.91 5.39
CA ARG A 149 -11.20 9.37 4.15
C ARG A 149 -12.25 9.91 3.17
N LYS A 150 -12.11 11.17 2.76
CA LYS A 150 -13.03 11.83 1.81
C LYS A 150 -12.25 12.51 0.69
N LEU A 151 -12.59 12.17 -0.55
CA LEU A 151 -12.02 12.78 -1.74
C LEU A 151 -13.15 13.23 -2.66
N VAL A 152 -13.19 14.52 -2.97
CA VAL A 152 -14.15 15.10 -3.92
C VAL A 152 -13.35 15.83 -5.00
N PRO A 153 -13.45 15.40 -6.27
CA PRO A 153 -12.76 16.07 -7.37
C PRO A 153 -13.10 17.56 -7.48
N GLY A 154 -12.19 18.33 -8.07
CA GLY A 154 -12.41 19.69 -8.51
C GLY A 154 -13.45 19.79 -9.63
N ARG A 155 -13.49 20.92 -10.35
CA ARG A 155 -14.44 21.14 -11.44
C ARG A 155 -13.75 21.11 -12.79
N GLY A 156 -14.46 20.62 -13.82
CA GLY A 156 -14.01 20.67 -15.21
C GLY A 156 -13.01 19.57 -15.59
N ALA A 157 -12.38 19.72 -16.75
CA ALA A 157 -11.41 18.75 -17.30
C ALA A 157 -10.07 18.70 -16.53
N ASN A 158 -9.82 19.72 -15.70
CA ASN A 158 -8.63 19.86 -14.84
C ASN A 158 -9.09 19.83 -13.38
N ALA A 159 -9.57 18.69 -12.90
CA ALA A 159 -10.20 18.59 -11.58
C ALA A 159 -9.20 18.52 -10.41
N PHE A 160 -7.89 18.67 -10.68
CA PHE A 160 -6.89 18.91 -9.65
C PHE A 160 -6.63 20.43 -9.49
N PRO A 161 -6.60 20.97 -8.25
CA PRO A 161 -6.71 20.24 -6.98
C PRO A 161 -8.15 19.81 -6.65
N PRO A 162 -8.33 18.74 -5.86
CA PRO A 162 -9.65 18.30 -5.39
C PRO A 162 -10.31 19.38 -4.53
N ARG A 163 -11.65 19.44 -4.58
CA ARG A 163 -12.44 20.36 -3.74
C ARG A 163 -12.44 19.94 -2.27
N VAL A 164 -12.36 18.63 -2.01
CA VAL A 164 -12.23 18.06 -0.66
C VAL A 164 -11.17 16.98 -0.71
N ALA A 165 -10.22 17.04 0.21
CA ALA A 165 -9.27 15.98 0.49
C ALA A 165 -9.10 15.88 2.01
N THR A 166 -9.65 14.81 2.59
CA THR A 166 -9.54 14.49 4.01
C THR A 166 -8.88 13.11 4.13
N PRO A 167 -7.69 13.02 4.76
CA PRO A 167 -7.03 11.75 5.03
C PRO A 167 -7.90 10.85 5.93
N GLY A 168 -7.78 9.53 5.77
CA GLY A 168 -8.42 8.56 6.68
C GLY A 168 -7.60 8.27 7.95
N SER A 169 -6.36 8.77 8.01
CA SER A 169 -5.53 8.70 9.21
C SER A 169 -4.65 9.93 9.29
N ILE A 170 -4.51 10.46 10.51
CA ILE A 170 -3.87 11.75 10.79
C ILE A 170 -2.90 11.55 11.95
N GLY A 171 -1.61 11.77 11.67
CA GLY A 171 -0.59 11.92 12.68
C GLY A 171 -0.73 13.27 13.39
N ASP A 172 -0.35 13.32 14.66
CA ASP A 172 -0.18 14.60 15.36
C ASP A 172 1.02 15.40 14.80
N ALA A 173 1.25 16.59 15.36
CA ALA A 173 2.29 17.50 14.89
C ALA A 173 3.72 16.93 14.97
N ASP A 174 3.94 15.90 15.78
CA ASP A 174 5.24 15.25 16.00
C ASP A 174 5.33 13.90 15.27
N TYR A 175 4.27 13.46 14.57
CA TYR A 175 4.27 12.19 13.86
C TYR A 175 4.99 12.24 12.52
N THR A 176 5.93 11.31 12.39
CA THR A 176 6.68 10.92 11.20
C THR A 176 6.90 9.40 11.29
N PRO A 177 6.95 8.67 10.15
CA PRO A 177 7.32 7.25 10.18
C PRO A 177 8.81 7.05 10.45
N LEU A 178 9.65 8.09 10.34
CA LEU A 178 11.09 7.97 10.55
C LEU A 178 11.43 8.00 12.03
N VAL A 179 12.16 6.99 12.49
CA VAL A 179 12.43 6.77 13.92
C VAL A 179 13.91 6.54 14.14
N ARG A 180 14.53 7.34 15.00
CA ARG A 180 15.91 7.14 15.44
C ARG A 180 15.93 6.36 16.75
N ILE A 181 16.64 5.23 16.77
CA ILE A 181 16.79 4.43 17.99
C ILE A 181 18.02 4.91 18.78
N GLU A 182 17.80 5.66 19.86
CA GLU A 182 18.87 6.41 20.53
C GLU A 182 19.86 5.53 21.30
N ASN A 183 19.38 4.48 21.96
CA ASN A 183 20.20 3.62 22.83
C ASN A 183 20.71 2.33 22.15
N ALA A 184 20.66 2.27 20.81
CA ALA A 184 21.13 1.13 20.04
C ALA A 184 21.68 1.55 18.66
N GLY A 185 22.80 2.25 18.67
CA GLY A 185 23.54 2.64 17.46
C GLY A 185 23.10 3.95 16.81
N GLY A 186 21.95 4.52 17.20
CA GLY A 186 21.51 5.82 16.66
C GLY A 186 21.06 5.78 15.21
N HIS A 187 20.72 4.61 14.68
CA HIS A 187 20.27 4.43 13.31
C HIS A 187 18.81 4.87 13.12
N VAL A 188 18.50 5.31 11.91
CA VAL A 188 17.15 5.72 11.52
C VAL A 188 16.46 4.57 10.81
N TYR A 189 15.24 4.27 11.21
CA TYR A 189 14.36 3.27 10.60
C TYR A 189 13.15 3.95 10.01
N ASN A 190 12.68 3.47 8.86
CA ASN A 190 11.33 3.77 8.40
C ASN A 190 10.37 2.79 9.10
N ALA A 191 9.59 3.30 10.04
CA ALA A 191 8.69 2.55 10.91
C ALA A 191 7.23 3.05 10.87
N PRO A 192 6.52 2.91 9.73
CA PRO A 192 5.11 3.26 9.60
C PRO A 192 4.21 2.66 10.68
N VAL A 193 3.38 3.50 11.32
CA VAL A 193 2.36 3.05 12.28
C VAL A 193 1.12 2.60 11.52
N VAL A 194 0.66 1.38 11.80
CA VAL A 194 -0.50 0.77 11.14
C VAL A 194 -1.72 0.64 12.05
N ALA A 195 -1.53 0.80 13.37
CA ALA A 195 -2.59 0.98 14.36
C ALA A 195 -2.02 1.62 15.63
N PHE A 196 -2.84 2.38 16.36
CA PHE A 196 -2.40 3.13 17.54
C PHE A 196 -3.41 3.06 18.68
N ASP A 197 -2.91 2.87 19.91
CA ASP A 197 -3.70 2.79 21.14
C ASP A 197 -4.85 1.77 21.06
N LYS A 198 -4.50 0.57 20.59
CA LYS A 198 -5.40 -0.59 20.49
C LYS A 198 -4.71 -1.84 20.98
N THR A 199 -5.49 -2.76 21.53
CA THR A 199 -5.02 -4.10 21.87
C THR A 199 -4.94 -4.97 20.61
N ALA A 200 -4.26 -6.13 20.72
CA ALA A 200 -4.23 -7.13 19.66
C ALA A 200 -5.65 -7.58 19.25
N ALA A 201 -6.56 -7.72 20.21
CA ALA A 201 -7.94 -8.16 19.97
C ALA A 201 -8.74 -7.13 19.16
N ASP A 202 -8.57 -5.85 19.44
CA ASP A 202 -9.28 -4.76 18.77
C ASP A 202 -8.99 -4.74 17.26
N ILE A 203 -7.71 -4.84 16.91
CA ILE A 203 -7.25 -4.69 15.52
C ILE A 203 -7.34 -5.98 14.71
N ARG A 204 -7.30 -7.16 15.36
CA ARG A 204 -7.19 -8.46 14.69
C ARG A 204 -8.25 -8.65 13.61
N SER A 205 -7.82 -8.75 12.35
CA SER A 205 -8.71 -8.95 11.20
C SER A 205 -8.28 -10.14 10.31
N CYS A 206 -7.70 -11.18 10.88
CA CYS A 206 -7.12 -12.30 10.11
C CYS A 206 -8.05 -12.92 9.07
N ASN A 207 -9.32 -13.11 9.42
CA ASN A 207 -10.32 -13.76 8.57
C ASN A 207 -11.54 -12.85 8.30
N ARG A 208 -11.36 -11.53 8.45
CA ARG A 208 -12.43 -10.54 8.31
C ARG A 208 -11.91 -9.25 7.72
N ARG A 209 -12.82 -8.42 7.21
CA ARG A 209 -12.46 -7.07 6.75
C ARG A 209 -11.91 -6.25 7.94
N PRO A 210 -10.80 -5.52 7.77
CA PRO A 210 -10.31 -4.57 8.78
C PRO A 210 -11.33 -3.47 9.07
N ASN A 211 -11.34 -2.97 10.31
CA ASN A 211 -12.06 -1.74 10.66
C ASN A 211 -11.08 -0.57 10.51
N TYR A 212 -11.25 0.22 9.45
CA TYR A 212 -10.33 1.32 9.13
C TYR A 212 -10.36 2.46 10.14
N ASN A 213 -11.37 2.53 11.02
CA ASN A 213 -11.37 3.47 12.14
C ASN A 213 -10.34 3.10 13.23
N LEU A 214 -9.70 1.93 13.12
CA LEU A 214 -8.74 1.38 14.08
C LEU A 214 -7.36 1.12 13.45
N VAL A 215 -7.28 1.05 12.12
CA VAL A 215 -6.06 0.65 11.40
C VAL A 215 -5.91 1.44 10.11
N HIS A 216 -4.69 1.52 9.61
CA HIS A 216 -4.33 2.21 8.38
C HIS A 216 -5.18 1.76 7.16
N ASP A 217 -5.59 2.70 6.30
CA ASP A 217 -6.49 2.48 5.15
C ASP A 217 -6.00 1.42 4.14
N ARG A 218 -4.68 1.28 4.05
CA ARG A 218 -4.03 0.27 3.19
C ARG A 218 -4.00 -1.14 3.78
N VAL A 219 -4.38 -1.35 5.04
CA VAL A 219 -4.41 -2.69 5.64
C VAL A 219 -5.48 -3.54 4.94
N ALA A 220 -5.07 -4.65 4.35
CA ALA A 220 -5.98 -5.69 3.84
C ALA A 220 -6.30 -6.73 4.92
N ARG A 221 -5.32 -7.02 5.79
CA ARG A 221 -5.42 -8.00 6.88
C ARG A 221 -4.40 -7.64 7.96
N ILE A 222 -4.74 -7.77 9.23
CA ILE A 222 -3.80 -7.63 10.35
C ILE A 222 -3.99 -8.77 11.35
N CYS A 223 -2.89 -9.43 11.70
CA CYS A 223 -2.84 -10.62 12.53
C CYS A 223 -1.77 -10.48 13.61
N PRO A 224 -2.11 -9.91 14.78
CA PRO A 224 -1.13 -9.66 15.83
C PRO A 224 -0.50 -10.90 16.47
N GLU A 225 -1.16 -12.05 16.41
CA GLU A 225 -0.70 -13.30 17.06
C GLU A 225 -0.57 -14.43 16.03
N GLY A 226 0.48 -14.38 15.21
CA GLY A 226 0.80 -15.41 14.21
C GLY A 226 1.89 -16.40 14.67
N ASN A 227 2.01 -17.53 13.94
CA ASN A 227 3.05 -18.53 14.15
C ASN A 227 4.43 -17.96 13.77
N GLY A 228 5.13 -17.38 14.76
CA GLY A 228 6.44 -16.73 14.59
C GLY A 228 6.44 -15.21 14.76
N GLY A 229 5.32 -14.60 15.15
CA GLY A 229 5.16 -13.15 15.28
C GLY A 229 3.88 -12.65 14.61
N GLY A 230 3.51 -11.39 14.82
CA GLY A 230 2.37 -10.78 14.14
C GLY A 230 2.68 -10.50 12.66
N THR A 231 1.66 -10.43 11.81
CA THR A 231 1.79 -9.98 10.41
C THR A 231 0.71 -8.96 10.03
N VAL A 232 1.01 -8.15 9.03
CA VAL A 232 0.05 -7.26 8.39
C VAL A 232 0.20 -7.34 6.88
N THR A 233 -0.92 -7.44 6.18
CA THR A 233 -0.97 -7.41 4.72
C THR A 233 -1.38 -6.01 4.27
N ILE A 234 -0.53 -5.35 3.48
CA ILE A 234 -0.72 -3.99 2.98
C ILE A 234 -1.06 -4.03 1.49
N LYS A 235 -2.06 -3.24 1.07
CA LYS A 235 -2.45 -3.03 -0.33
C LYS A 235 -1.44 -2.11 -1.02
N LEU A 236 -0.95 -2.57 -2.16
CA LEU A 236 -0.04 -1.84 -3.02
C LEU A 236 -0.81 -1.04 -4.07
N THR A 237 -0.24 0.07 -4.50
CA THR A 237 -0.76 0.86 -5.62
C THR A 237 -0.10 0.39 -6.92
N GLY A 238 -0.91 0.16 -7.95
CA GLY A 238 -0.41 -0.07 -9.30
C GLY A 238 0.03 1.22 -9.98
N ILE A 239 1.23 1.22 -10.55
CA ILE A 239 1.76 2.28 -11.41
C ILE A 239 2.29 1.68 -12.71
N PHE A 240 2.59 2.55 -13.67
CA PHE A 240 3.23 2.19 -14.92
C PHE A 240 4.40 3.13 -15.16
N SER A 241 5.60 2.58 -15.34
CA SER A 241 6.82 3.34 -15.55
C SER A 241 7.77 2.58 -16.47
N PHE A 242 8.43 3.27 -17.39
CA PHE A 242 9.36 2.67 -18.37
C PHE A 242 8.78 1.45 -19.11
N ALA A 243 7.52 1.56 -19.56
CA ALA A 243 6.76 0.48 -20.21
C ALA A 243 6.57 -0.79 -19.35
N LYS A 244 6.70 -0.67 -18.03
CA LYS A 244 6.55 -1.78 -17.08
C LYS A 244 5.51 -1.43 -16.02
N PRO A 245 4.59 -2.36 -15.72
CA PRO A 245 3.78 -2.22 -14.52
C PRO A 245 4.67 -2.36 -13.28
N ALA A 246 4.42 -1.53 -12.27
CA ALA A 246 5.05 -1.63 -10.97
C ALA A 246 4.00 -1.56 -9.87
N LEU A 247 4.33 -2.13 -8.72
CA LEU A 247 3.54 -2.02 -7.49
C LEU A 247 4.39 -1.25 -6.48
N TYR A 248 3.83 -0.21 -5.88
CA TYR A 248 4.50 0.51 -4.79
C TYR A 248 3.65 0.52 -3.52
N MET A 249 4.32 0.58 -2.38
CA MET A 249 3.69 0.72 -1.08
C MET A 249 3.69 2.21 -0.70
N SER A 250 2.55 2.70 -0.23
CA SER A 250 2.39 4.06 0.28
C SER A 250 1.83 3.98 1.69
N THR A 251 2.47 4.67 2.63
CA THR A 251 2.16 4.58 4.06
C THR A 251 1.95 5.96 4.68
N GLU A 252 2.71 6.98 4.28
CA GLU A 252 2.58 8.34 4.80
C GLU A 252 2.77 9.39 3.71
N ALA A 253 2.21 10.58 3.95
CA ALA A 253 2.55 11.78 3.22
C ALA A 253 2.51 13.02 4.12
N SER A 254 3.39 13.99 3.86
CA SER A 254 3.43 15.29 4.55
C SER A 254 2.45 16.31 4.01
N ASP A 255 1.73 15.97 2.94
CA ASP A 255 0.67 16.80 2.36
C ASP A 255 -0.68 16.07 2.50
N PRO A 256 -1.75 16.73 2.99
CA PRO A 256 -3.02 16.07 3.24
C PRO A 256 -3.75 15.66 1.96
N VAL A 257 -3.53 16.35 0.83
CA VAL A 257 -4.09 15.97 -0.47
C VAL A 257 -3.43 14.67 -0.94
N VAL A 258 -2.10 14.58 -0.84
CA VAL A 258 -1.35 13.37 -1.18
C VAL A 258 -1.73 12.21 -0.25
N ALA A 259 -1.76 12.42 1.06
CA ALA A 259 -2.19 11.40 2.03
C ALA A 259 -3.59 10.88 1.71
N THR A 260 -4.50 11.77 1.32
CA THR A 260 -5.84 11.38 0.86
C THR A 260 -5.77 10.57 -0.43
N LEU A 261 -5.10 11.04 -1.47
CA LEU A 261 -5.06 10.34 -2.77
C LEU A 261 -4.45 8.94 -2.66
N ASP A 262 -3.37 8.83 -1.90
CA ASP A 262 -2.64 7.59 -1.68
C ASP A 262 -3.18 6.74 -0.54
N SER A 263 -4.23 7.18 0.17
CA SER A 263 -4.74 6.49 1.37
C SER A 263 -3.63 6.19 2.39
N GLY A 264 -2.69 7.14 2.54
CA GLY A 264 -1.65 7.10 3.56
C GLY A 264 -2.04 7.90 4.80
N THR A 265 -1.27 7.76 5.86
CA THR A 265 -1.36 8.63 7.04
C THR A 265 -0.82 10.01 6.72
N PHE A 266 -1.56 11.05 7.05
CA PHE A 266 -1.01 12.41 7.01
C PHE A 266 0.01 12.58 8.15
N ALA A 267 1.28 12.77 7.79
CA ALA A 267 2.40 12.87 8.71
C ALA A 267 3.05 14.26 8.60
N PRO A 268 2.57 15.25 9.37
CA PRO A 268 2.98 16.65 9.19
C PRO A 268 4.47 16.85 9.48
N ALA A 269 5.04 16.13 10.46
CA ALA A 269 6.44 16.29 10.85
C ALA A 269 7.41 15.88 9.73
N THR A 270 7.02 14.93 8.86
CA THR A 270 7.78 14.56 7.65
C THR A 270 8.01 15.75 6.72
N GLY A 271 7.13 16.76 6.74
CA GLY A 271 7.26 17.99 5.96
C GLY A 271 8.44 18.88 6.34
N GLU A 272 9.11 18.61 7.46
CA GLU A 272 10.32 19.34 7.86
C GLU A 272 11.59 18.90 7.14
N LEU A 273 11.54 17.80 6.37
CA LEU A 273 12.65 17.42 5.51
C LEU A 273 12.88 18.53 4.46
N PRO A 274 14.10 19.09 4.38
CA PRO A 274 14.41 20.09 3.37
C PRO A 274 14.26 19.52 1.96
N VAL A 275 13.34 20.09 1.17
CA VAL A 275 13.11 19.71 -0.24
C VAL A 275 13.93 20.54 -1.23
N GLY A 276 14.09 20.03 -2.45
CA GLY A 276 14.77 20.73 -3.55
C GLY A 276 16.30 20.57 -3.57
N ARG A 277 16.84 19.64 -2.79
CA ARG A 277 18.27 19.29 -2.77
C ARG A 277 18.50 17.79 -2.93
N ASP A 278 17.60 17.12 -3.64
CA ASP A 278 17.44 15.66 -3.68
C ASP A 278 18.75 14.91 -4.02
N ASP A 279 19.53 15.41 -4.98
CA ASP A 279 20.80 14.82 -5.42
C ASP A 279 22.04 15.36 -4.68
N SER A 280 21.85 16.12 -3.58
CA SER A 280 22.96 16.68 -2.81
C SER A 280 23.54 15.69 -1.80
N VAL A 281 24.81 15.89 -1.43
CA VAL A 281 25.59 14.97 -0.57
C VAL A 281 24.98 14.73 0.83
N PHE A 282 24.15 15.64 1.34
CA PHE A 282 23.48 15.52 2.66
C PHE A 282 21.96 15.48 2.54
N SER A 283 21.44 15.00 1.41
CA SER A 283 20.02 14.91 1.18
C SER A 283 19.42 13.64 1.78
N GLY A 284 18.38 13.81 2.60
CA GLY A 284 17.56 12.71 3.11
C GLY A 284 16.41 12.29 2.20
N ILE A 285 16.27 12.92 1.03
CA ILE A 285 15.10 12.76 0.17
C ILE A 285 15.47 12.32 -1.25
N GLU A 286 14.47 11.74 -1.92
CA GLU A 286 14.47 11.47 -3.36
C GLU A 286 13.22 12.06 -3.99
N ARG A 287 13.37 12.50 -5.24
CA ARG A 287 12.27 13.10 -6.01
C ARG A 287 11.40 12.04 -6.67
N LEU A 288 10.08 12.18 -6.51
CA LEU A 288 9.08 11.51 -7.31
C LEU A 288 8.28 12.57 -8.07
N PHE A 289 8.15 12.38 -9.38
CA PHE A 289 7.39 13.30 -10.22
C PHE A 289 5.94 12.82 -10.34
N VAL A 290 5.01 13.70 -9.98
CA VAL A 290 3.58 13.47 -10.15
C VAL A 290 3.06 14.43 -11.20
N ILE A 291 2.27 13.90 -12.14
CA ILE A 291 1.58 14.69 -13.16
C ILE A 291 0.17 14.94 -12.63
N ALA A 292 -0.31 16.18 -12.71
CA ALA A 292 -1.71 16.54 -12.45
C ALA A 292 -2.35 17.04 -13.75
N ASN A 293 -3.66 16.84 -13.90
CA ASN A 293 -4.43 17.28 -15.06
C ASN A 293 -3.83 16.79 -16.40
N GLY A 294 -3.42 15.51 -16.42
CA GLY A 294 -2.90 14.87 -17.63
C GLY A 294 -4.02 14.43 -18.57
N PRO A 295 -3.70 13.78 -19.70
CA PRO A 295 -4.72 13.20 -20.57
C PRO A 295 -5.65 12.27 -19.78
N THR A 296 -6.95 12.32 -20.06
CA THR A 296 -7.99 11.52 -19.39
C THR A 296 -8.73 10.62 -20.39
N GLY A 297 -9.68 9.81 -19.89
CA GLY A 297 -10.53 8.94 -20.69
C GLY A 297 -10.19 7.45 -20.51
N ARG A 298 -11.20 6.63 -20.23
CA ARG A 298 -11.04 5.19 -19.92
C ARG A 298 -10.28 4.42 -21.01
N LEU A 299 -10.45 4.82 -22.27
CA LEU A 299 -9.81 4.19 -23.43
C LEU A 299 -8.56 4.94 -23.93
N ASN A 300 -8.20 6.06 -23.30
CA ASN A 300 -7.03 6.82 -23.71
C ASN A 300 -5.75 6.09 -23.22
N PRO A 301 -4.90 5.61 -24.15
CA PRO A 301 -3.68 4.90 -23.78
C PRO A 301 -2.62 5.83 -23.16
N GLN A 302 -2.75 7.15 -23.35
CA GLN A 302 -1.90 8.17 -22.73
C GLN A 302 -2.49 8.72 -21.42
N ARG A 303 -3.57 8.13 -20.89
CA ARG A 303 -4.19 8.64 -19.66
C ARG A 303 -3.19 8.58 -18.49
N GLN A 304 -3.00 9.69 -17.80
CA GLN A 304 -2.05 9.77 -16.69
C GLN A 304 -2.37 10.95 -15.77
N GLY A 305 -1.88 10.85 -14.54
CA GLY A 305 -1.90 11.93 -13.57
C GLY A 305 -3.12 11.97 -12.65
N LEU A 306 -3.05 12.88 -11.68
CA LEU A 306 -4.12 13.21 -10.76
C LEU A 306 -5.19 14.01 -11.53
N ASN A 307 -6.34 13.39 -11.79
CA ASN A 307 -7.44 13.95 -12.59
C ASN A 307 -8.77 13.89 -11.86
#